data_AF-A0A934CHI2-F1
#
_entry.id   AF-A0A934CHI2-F1
#
_cell.length_a   1.000
_cell.length_b   1.000
_cell.length_c   1.000
_cell.angle_alpha   90.00
_cell.angle_beta   90.00
_cell.angle_gamma   90.00
#
_symmetry.space_group_name_H-M   'P 1'
#
loop_
_entity.id
_entity.type
_entity.pdbx_description
1 polymer ?
#
loop_
_entity_poly.entity_id
_entity_poly.type
_entity_poly.pdbx_seq_one_letter_code
_entity_poly.pdbx_strand_id
1 'polypeptide(L)'
;MDKRFYFSGFFLLLFFAFSIHYETVLATDLNSQILNQINSGASAGGLGTPIASPQSAIASFIKVFLGILGTVFFVLMIMSGFWLVTARGEEDKEKKAMDTIKRAVIGLLIVLSAYGVVAFVTNRTQRAISGEQIPYRNPGVQNISQGRSACTGHWYCVNEWF
;
A
#
# COMPACT_ATOMS: atom_id res chain seq x y z
N MET A 1 17.15 25.29 -30.88
CA MET A 1 16.60 23.98 -30.45
C MET A 1 15.37 24.24 -29.62
N ASP A 2 14.21 23.85 -30.13
CA ASP A 2 12.93 24.26 -29.55
C ASP A 2 12.60 23.44 -28.30
N LYS A 3 12.35 24.15 -27.21
CA LYS A 3 11.93 23.65 -25.88
C LYS A 3 10.74 22.67 -25.97
N ARG A 4 9.96 22.78 -27.04
CA ARG A 4 8.80 21.98 -27.42
C ARG A 4 9.18 20.53 -27.79
N PHE A 5 10.38 20.33 -28.32
CA PHE A 5 10.89 19.01 -28.73
C PHE A 5 11.34 18.17 -27.54
N TYR A 6 12.01 18.79 -26.56
CA TYR A 6 12.36 18.13 -25.29
C TYR A 6 11.13 17.80 -24.44
N PHE A 7 10.14 18.70 -24.43
CA PHE A 7 8.88 18.49 -23.72
C PHE A 7 8.07 17.31 -24.29
N SER A 8 7.94 17.24 -25.62
CA SER A 8 7.25 16.12 -26.28
C SER A 8 8.03 14.81 -26.18
N GLY A 9 9.37 14.86 -26.26
CA GLY A 9 10.21 13.67 -26.15
C GLY A 9 10.18 13.03 -24.77
N PHE A 10 10.29 13.83 -23.70
CA PHE A 10 10.24 13.32 -22.32
C PHE A 10 8.86 12.74 -21.96
N PHE A 11 7.78 13.38 -22.42
CA PHE A 11 6.42 12.89 -22.21
C PHE A 11 6.17 11.56 -22.94
N LEU A 12 6.66 11.40 -24.18
CA LEU A 12 6.58 10.14 -24.92
C LEU A 12 7.46 9.03 -24.31
N LEU A 13 8.65 9.37 -23.80
CA LEU A 13 9.54 8.41 -23.15
C LEU A 13 8.92 7.90 -21.84
N LEU A 14 8.28 8.77 -21.06
CA LEU A 14 7.53 8.38 -19.87
C LEU A 14 6.26 7.61 -20.21
N PHE A 15 5.55 7.97 -21.28
CA PHE A 15 4.39 7.21 -21.73
C PHE A 15 4.80 5.81 -22.19
N PHE A 16 5.90 5.68 -22.94
CA PHE A 16 6.46 4.39 -23.38
C PHE A 16 7.03 3.58 -22.21
N ALA A 17 7.74 4.22 -21.27
CA ALA A 17 8.19 3.57 -20.04
C ALA A 17 7.01 3.09 -19.21
N PHE A 18 5.97 3.91 -19.06
CA PHE A 18 4.76 3.52 -18.36
C PHE A 18 4.07 2.38 -19.09
N SER A 19 3.93 2.45 -20.43
CA SER A 19 3.44 1.37 -21.33
C SER A 19 4.12 0.03 -21.06
N ILE A 20 5.46 0.02 -20.90
CA ILE A 20 6.24 -1.19 -20.56
C ILE A 20 5.94 -1.68 -19.13
N HIS A 21 5.68 -0.78 -18.19
CA HIS A 21 5.39 -1.13 -16.80
C HIS A 21 3.92 -1.54 -16.54
N TYR A 22 2.95 -1.24 -17.42
CA TYR A 22 1.54 -1.67 -17.21
C TYR A 22 1.38 -3.18 -17.22
N GLU A 23 2.13 -3.91 -18.07
CA GLU A 23 2.08 -5.37 -18.08
C GLU A 23 2.54 -5.93 -16.73
N THR A 24 3.56 -5.33 -16.12
CA THR A 24 4.03 -5.74 -14.79
C THR A 24 3.01 -5.45 -13.69
N VAL A 25 2.19 -4.40 -13.81
CA VAL A 25 1.13 -4.08 -12.84
C VAL A 25 -0.06 -5.04 -12.95
N LEU A 26 -0.34 -5.59 -14.14
CA LEU A 26 -1.34 -6.64 -14.31
C LEU A 26 -0.81 -8.05 -13.98
N ALA A 27 0.49 -8.32 -14.17
CA ALA A 27 1.10 -9.63 -13.99
C ALA A 27 1.78 -9.83 -12.62
N THR A 28 1.93 -8.80 -11.80
CA THR A 28 2.47 -8.97 -10.45
C THR A 28 1.42 -9.64 -9.56
N ASP A 29 1.90 -10.59 -8.78
CA ASP A 29 1.29 -11.24 -7.62
C ASP A 29 0.79 -10.24 -6.52
N LEU A 30 0.69 -8.94 -6.83
CA LEU A 30 -0.01 -7.93 -6.05
C LEU A 30 -1.46 -8.34 -5.79
N ASN A 31 -2.10 -9.09 -6.70
CA ASN A 31 -3.45 -9.58 -6.48
C ASN A 31 -3.51 -10.53 -5.26
N SER A 32 -2.50 -11.39 -5.07
CA SER A 32 -2.40 -12.26 -3.88
C SER A 32 -2.21 -11.43 -2.60
N GLN A 33 -1.34 -10.42 -2.63
CA GLN A 33 -1.07 -9.55 -1.49
C GLN A 33 -2.27 -8.64 -1.15
N ILE A 34 -2.98 -8.14 -2.16
CA ILE A 34 -4.21 -7.35 -2.03
C ILE A 34 -5.33 -8.23 -1.48
N LEU A 35 -5.51 -9.44 -2.01
CA LEU A 35 -6.48 -10.39 -1.50
C LEU A 35 -6.17 -10.75 -0.04
N ASN A 36 -4.91 -10.97 0.32
CA ASN A 36 -4.49 -11.22 1.70
C ASN A 36 -4.73 -10.00 2.61
N GLN A 37 -4.50 -8.78 2.13
CA GLN A 37 -4.83 -7.55 2.86
C GLN A 37 -6.33 -7.32 2.99
N ILE A 38 -7.13 -7.63 1.98
CA ILE A 38 -8.58 -7.49 1.99
C ILE A 38 -9.19 -8.53 2.91
N ASN A 39 -8.70 -9.77 2.88
CA ASN A 39 -9.14 -10.80 3.82
C ASN A 39 -8.77 -10.42 5.27
N SER A 40 -7.59 -9.82 5.48
CA SER A 40 -7.20 -9.26 6.77
C SER A 40 -8.12 -8.10 7.20
N GLY A 41 -8.49 -7.21 6.27
CA GLY A 41 -9.37 -6.06 6.53
C GLY A 41 -10.86 -6.43 6.69
N ALA A 42 -11.34 -7.42 5.96
CA ALA A 42 -12.69 -7.97 6.08
C ALA A 42 -12.87 -8.69 7.42
N SER A 43 -11.85 -9.45 7.83
CA SER A 43 -11.78 -10.05 9.18
C SER A 43 -11.71 -8.97 10.28
N ALA A 44 -10.97 -7.88 10.06
CA ALA A 44 -10.95 -6.72 10.95
C ALA A 44 -12.31 -6.05 11.10
N GLY A 45 -13.08 -5.99 10.00
CA GLY A 45 -14.39 -5.36 9.94
C GLY A 45 -15.56 -6.26 10.33
N GLY A 46 -15.32 -7.51 10.76
CA GLY A 46 -16.37 -8.47 11.11
C GLY A 46 -17.18 -8.98 9.91
N LEU A 47 -16.66 -8.81 8.69
CA LEU A 47 -17.28 -9.27 7.45
C LEU A 47 -16.64 -10.62 7.09
N GLY A 48 -17.30 -11.74 7.40
CA GLY A 48 -16.80 -13.09 7.07
C GLY A 48 -16.54 -13.27 5.56
N THR A 49 -15.42 -13.88 5.20
CA THR A 49 -14.96 -14.10 3.80
C THR A 49 -15.60 -15.36 3.17
N PRO A 50 -15.54 -15.61 1.83
CA PRO A 50 -15.01 -14.82 0.73
C PRO A 50 -16.06 -14.61 -0.38
N ILE A 51 -16.17 -13.39 -0.89
CA ILE A 51 -16.72 -13.15 -2.22
C ILE A 51 -15.81 -12.11 -2.84
N ALA A 52 -15.43 -12.29 -4.09
CA ALA A 52 -14.67 -11.33 -4.89
C ALA A 52 -15.26 -9.93 -4.68
N SER A 53 -14.68 -9.22 -3.73
CA SER A 53 -15.39 -8.11 -3.13
C SER A 53 -15.07 -6.85 -3.93
N PRO A 54 -15.98 -5.87 -3.97
CA PRO A 54 -15.69 -4.55 -4.53
C PRO A 54 -14.38 -3.97 -3.97
N GLN A 55 -13.99 -4.38 -2.76
CA GLN A 55 -12.75 -3.99 -2.10
C GLN A 55 -11.50 -4.36 -2.92
N SER A 56 -11.48 -5.49 -3.65
CA SER A 56 -10.33 -5.88 -4.49
C SER A 56 -10.21 -5.06 -5.74
N ALA A 57 -11.34 -4.78 -6.39
CA ALA A 57 -11.40 -3.88 -7.53
C ALA A 57 -10.93 -2.46 -7.13
N ILE A 58 -11.41 -1.97 -5.99
CA ILE A 58 -11.05 -0.65 -5.46
C ILE A 58 -9.56 -0.60 -5.09
N ALA A 59 -9.01 -1.61 -4.41
CA ALA A 59 -7.61 -1.65 -4.04
C ALA A 59 -6.68 -1.68 -5.27
N SER A 60 -7.03 -2.46 -6.30
CA SER A 60 -6.30 -2.48 -7.57
C SER A 60 -6.39 -1.11 -8.27
N PHE A 61 -7.58 -0.50 -8.29
CA PHE A 61 -7.79 0.81 -8.88
C PHE A 61 -6.95 1.91 -8.20
N ILE A 62 -6.93 1.92 -6.86
CA ILE A 62 -6.14 2.87 -6.07
C ILE A 62 -4.64 2.72 -6.38
N LYS A 63 -4.11 1.49 -6.49
CA LYS A 63 -2.69 1.30 -6.83
C LYS A 63 -2.32 1.86 -8.20
N VAL A 64 -3.14 1.58 -9.21
CA VAL A 64 -2.93 2.13 -10.56
C VAL A 64 -3.05 3.65 -10.53
N PHE A 65 -4.06 4.18 -9.84
CA PHE A 65 -4.28 5.61 -9.73
C PHE A 65 -3.13 6.33 -9.01
N LEU A 66 -2.63 5.79 -7.89
CA LEU A 66 -1.48 6.35 -7.16
C LEU A 66 -0.18 6.29 -7.99
N GLY A 67 0.02 5.24 -8.78
CA GLY A 67 1.16 5.13 -9.68
C GLY A 67 1.15 6.22 -10.76
N ILE A 68 0.00 6.43 -11.40
CA ILE A 68 -0.19 7.50 -12.41
C ILE A 68 0.02 8.87 -11.76
N LEU A 69 -0.66 9.09 -10.63
CA LEU A 69 -0.63 10.38 -9.94
C LEU A 69 0.79 10.75 -9.50
N GLY A 70 1.51 9.82 -8.85
CA GLY A 70 2.90 10.02 -8.43
C GLY A 70 3.83 10.32 -9.62
N THR A 71 3.66 9.59 -10.73
CA THR A 71 4.42 9.81 -11.95
C THR A 71 4.18 11.22 -12.50
N VAL A 72 2.93 11.67 -12.61
CA VAL A 72 2.58 13.01 -13.11
C VAL A 72 3.22 14.11 -12.25
N PHE A 73 3.13 14.03 -10.92
CA PHE A 73 3.78 15.01 -10.03
C PHE A 73 5.29 15.03 -10.21
N PHE A 74 5.92 13.86 -10.39
CA PHE A 74 7.34 13.75 -10.64
C PHE A 74 7.77 14.41 -11.98
N VAL A 75 6.99 14.22 -13.05
CA VAL A 75 7.22 14.90 -14.35
C VAL A 75 7.19 16.41 -14.21
N LEU A 76 6.16 16.93 -13.53
CA LEU A 76 5.95 18.36 -13.34
C LEU A 76 7.08 18.99 -12.50
N MET A 77 7.62 18.25 -11.53
CA MET A 77 8.77 18.67 -10.74
C MET A 77 10.02 18.84 -11.63
N ILE A 78 10.35 17.84 -12.45
CA ILE A 78 11.50 17.89 -13.36
C ILE A 78 11.34 19.06 -14.34
N MET A 79 10.16 19.21 -14.95
CA MET A 79 9.88 20.28 -15.90
C MET A 79 10.08 21.68 -15.28
N SER A 80 9.60 21.86 -14.05
CA SER A 80 9.73 23.13 -13.35
C SER A 80 11.18 23.41 -12.96
N GLY A 81 11.96 22.37 -12.65
CA GLY A 81 13.40 22.45 -12.45
C GLY A 81 14.16 22.97 -13.68
N PHE A 82 13.82 22.49 -14.88
CA PHE A 82 14.40 23.01 -16.11
C PHE A 82 14.06 24.48 -16.37
N TRP A 83 12.83 24.90 -16.00
CA TRP A 83 12.41 26.28 -16.18
C TRP A 83 13.20 27.24 -15.28
N LEU A 84 13.51 26.79 -14.06
CA LEU A 84 14.36 27.51 -13.12
C LEU A 84 15.77 27.74 -13.66
N VAL A 85 16.43 26.69 -14.15
CA VAL A 85 17.81 26.77 -14.68
C VAL A 85 17.88 27.62 -15.95
N THR A 86 16.78 27.75 -16.68
CA THR A 86 16.71 28.50 -17.95
C THR A 86 16.28 29.96 -17.77
N ALA A 87 15.85 30.37 -16.57
CA ALA A 87 15.53 31.76 -16.26
C ALA A 87 16.82 32.58 -16.11
N ARG A 88 17.48 32.89 -17.23
CA ARG A 88 18.73 33.66 -17.30
C ARG A 88 18.54 35.14 -16.91
N GLY A 89 18.23 35.42 -15.65
CA GLY A 89 18.15 36.78 -15.10
C GLY A 89 16.78 37.46 -15.20
N GLU A 90 15.70 36.72 -15.49
CA GLU A 90 14.33 37.24 -15.41
C GLU A 90 13.67 36.76 -14.12
N GLU A 91 13.60 37.65 -13.12
CA GLU A 91 13.04 37.33 -11.80
C GLU A 91 11.61 36.78 -11.87
N ASP A 92 10.79 37.27 -12.80
CA ASP A 92 9.40 36.84 -12.92
C ASP A 92 9.26 35.37 -13.36
N LYS A 93 10.17 34.90 -14.22
CA LYS A 93 10.20 33.51 -14.67
C LYS A 93 10.76 32.60 -13.59
N GLU A 94 11.74 33.08 -12.83
CA GLU A 94 12.31 32.37 -11.70
C GLU A 94 11.30 32.19 -10.56
N LYS A 95 10.61 33.26 -10.15
CA LYS A 95 9.54 33.23 -9.13
C LYS A 95 8.42 32.29 -9.53
N LYS A 96 7.97 32.35 -10.79
CA LYS A 96 6.91 31.46 -11.30
C LYS A 96 7.32 29.98 -11.33
N ALA A 97 8.57 29.68 -11.70
CA ALA A 97 9.10 28.32 -11.64
C ALA A 97 9.18 27.80 -10.20
N MET A 98 9.69 28.63 -9.28
CA MET A 98 9.76 28.33 -7.84
C MET A 98 8.40 28.03 -7.22
N ASP A 99 7.38 28.84 -7.53
CA ASP A 99 6.03 28.60 -7.02
C ASP A 99 5.42 27.30 -7.56
N THR A 100 5.77 26.93 -8.79
CA THR A 100 5.35 25.65 -9.37
C THR A 100 6.04 24.47 -8.68
N ILE A 101 7.33 24.57 -8.40
CA ILE A 101 8.08 23.55 -7.63
C ILE A 101 7.48 23.38 -6.23
N LYS A 102 7.21 24.47 -5.51
CA LYS A 102 6.61 24.42 -4.16
C LYS A 102 5.29 23.64 -4.16
N ARG A 103 4.42 23.93 -5.14
CA ARG A 103 3.13 23.23 -5.29
C ARG A 103 3.31 21.75 -5.63
N ALA A 104 4.26 21.43 -6.51
CA ALA A 104 4.57 20.04 -6.87
C ALA A 104 5.10 19.23 -5.68
N VAL A 105 6.01 19.82 -4.88
CA VAL A 105 6.59 19.17 -3.69
C VAL A 105 5.53 18.92 -2.62
N ILE A 106 4.63 19.88 -2.37
CA ILE A 106 3.53 19.68 -1.42
C ILE A 106 2.64 18.52 -1.86
N GLY A 107 2.29 18.43 -3.16
CA GLY A 107 1.53 17.31 -3.71
C GLY A 107 2.22 15.96 -3.52
N LEU A 108 3.52 15.88 -3.81
CA LEU A 108 4.31 14.66 -3.62
C LEU A 108 4.36 14.25 -2.13
N LEU A 109 4.54 15.22 -1.23
CA LEU A 109 4.60 14.99 0.21
C LEU A 109 3.28 14.44 0.76
N ILE A 110 2.14 14.92 0.25
CA ILE A 110 0.81 14.43 0.62
C ILE A 110 0.64 12.96 0.21
N VAL A 111 1.04 12.59 -1.01
CA VAL A 111 0.94 11.20 -1.49
C VAL A 111 1.81 10.25 -0.67
N LEU A 112 3.06 10.64 -0.39
CA LEU A 112 3.96 9.86 0.45
C LEU A 112 3.43 9.71 1.88
N SER A 113 2.89 10.79 2.44
CA SER A 113 2.30 10.78 3.78
C SER A 113 1.05 9.90 3.83
N ALA A 114 0.17 9.98 2.84
CA ALA A 114 -1.03 9.14 2.77
C ALA A 114 -0.68 7.65 2.72
N TYR A 115 0.29 7.27 1.90
CA TYR A 115 0.76 5.89 1.83
C TYR A 115 1.37 5.42 3.16
N GLY A 116 2.18 6.27 3.81
CA GLY A 116 2.75 5.99 5.13
C GLY A 116 1.69 5.77 6.21
N VAL A 117 0.63 6.58 6.22
CA VAL A 117 -0.49 6.44 7.16
C VAL A 117 -1.24 5.12 6.92
N VAL A 118 -1.55 4.78 5.67
CA VAL A 118 -2.22 3.51 5.34
C VAL A 118 -1.38 2.32 5.82
N ALA A 119 -0.09 2.31 5.52
CA ALA A 119 0.82 1.26 5.96
C ALA A 119 0.91 1.15 7.49
N PHE A 120 0.92 2.28 8.19
CA PHE A 120 0.91 2.32 9.65
C PHE A 120 -0.38 1.70 10.22
N VAL A 121 -1.54 2.13 9.74
CA VAL A 121 -2.84 1.61 10.22
C VAL A 121 -2.97 0.12 9.92
N THR A 122 -2.64 -0.32 8.70
CA THR A 122 -2.70 -1.74 8.34
C THR A 122 -1.79 -2.59 9.23
N ASN A 123 -0.57 -2.16 9.52
CA ASN A 123 0.35 -2.89 10.38
C ASN A 123 -0.16 -2.96 11.84
N ARG A 124 -0.69 -1.85 12.37
CA ARG A 124 -1.29 -1.83 13.71
C ARG A 124 -2.50 -2.74 13.83
N THR A 125 -3.38 -2.72 12.83
CA THR A 125 -4.59 -3.54 12.79
C THR A 125 -4.26 -5.01 12.57
N GLN A 126 -3.34 -5.35 11.66
CA GLN A 126 -2.88 -6.72 11.46
C GLN A 126 -2.27 -7.29 12.74
N ARG A 127 -1.41 -6.55 13.46
CA ARG A 127 -0.85 -7.02 14.74
C ARG A 127 -1.89 -7.21 15.85
N ALA A 128 -3.00 -6.49 15.79
CA ALA A 128 -4.11 -6.65 16.75
C ALA A 128 -5.01 -7.86 16.41
N ILE A 129 -5.15 -8.21 15.13
CA ILE A 129 -5.95 -9.35 14.66
C ILE A 129 -5.13 -10.64 14.62
N SER A 130 -3.86 -10.52 14.22
CA SER A 130 -2.82 -11.53 14.42
C SER A 130 -2.28 -11.50 15.84
N GLY A 131 -2.92 -10.73 16.73
CA GLY A 131 -2.71 -10.81 18.17
C GLY A 131 -2.99 -12.26 18.52
N GLU A 132 -1.92 -13.03 18.58
CA GLU A 132 -1.91 -14.40 19.03
C GLU A 132 -3.06 -15.18 18.36
N GLN A 133 -2.80 -15.82 17.22
CA GLN A 133 -3.28 -17.20 17.13
C GLN A 133 -2.60 -17.93 18.30
N ILE A 134 -3.06 -17.70 19.54
CA ILE A 134 -3.16 -18.84 20.43
C ILE A 134 -4.06 -19.70 19.53
N PRO A 135 -3.65 -20.89 19.10
CA PRO A 135 -4.68 -21.86 18.82
C PRO A 135 -5.68 -21.75 19.97
N TYR A 136 -6.95 -22.05 19.78
CA TYR A 136 -7.65 -22.61 20.91
C TYR A 136 -6.93 -23.92 21.29
N ARG A 137 -5.71 -23.85 21.88
CA ARG A 137 -5.36 -24.62 23.05
C ARG A 137 -6.38 -24.14 24.06
N ASN A 138 -7.56 -24.74 23.96
CA ASN A 138 -8.38 -25.04 25.11
C ASN A 138 -7.38 -25.23 26.26
N PRO A 139 -7.40 -24.39 27.30
CA PRO A 139 -6.47 -24.55 28.41
C PRO A 139 -6.61 -25.92 29.10
N GLY A 140 -7.56 -26.76 28.66
CA GLY A 140 -7.73 -28.17 29.04
C GLY A 140 -7.36 -29.26 28.01
N VAL A 141 -6.73 -29.00 26.86
CA VAL A 141 -6.14 -30.10 26.04
C VAL A 141 -4.64 -29.92 25.85
N GLN A 142 -3.91 -30.52 26.80
CA GLN A 142 -2.53 -30.94 26.60
C GLN A 142 -2.56 -32.15 25.64
N ASN A 143 -1.71 -32.14 24.61
CA ASN A 143 -1.62 -33.21 23.62
C ASN A 143 -1.47 -34.58 24.28
N ILE A 144 -2.35 -35.49 23.90
CA ILE A 144 -2.58 -36.75 24.59
C ILE A 144 -1.92 -37.94 23.89
N SER A 145 -0.77 -37.73 23.27
CA SER A 145 0.08 -38.85 22.89
C SER A 145 0.64 -39.62 24.10
N GLN A 146 0.28 -39.24 25.34
CA GLN A 146 0.73 -39.84 26.60
C GLN A 146 -0.35 -40.05 27.70
N GLY A 147 -1.64 -40.15 27.38
CA GLY A 147 -2.71 -40.49 28.35
C GLY A 147 -3.62 -39.32 28.73
N ARG A 148 -4.93 -39.53 28.62
CA ARG A 148 -5.99 -38.50 28.54
C ARG A 148 -6.44 -38.05 29.93
N SER A 149 -6.06 -36.84 30.35
CA SER A 149 -6.64 -36.15 31.51
C SER A 149 -7.38 -34.90 31.06
N ALA A 150 -8.71 -34.90 31.16
CA ALA A 150 -9.55 -33.73 30.98
C ALA A 150 -9.60 -32.95 32.31
N CYS A 151 -9.14 -31.70 32.33
CA CYS A 151 -9.22 -30.87 33.53
C CYS A 151 -10.54 -30.08 33.49
N THR A 152 -11.53 -30.54 34.25
CA THR A 152 -12.85 -29.90 34.39
C THR A 152 -12.77 -28.71 35.35
N GLY A 153 -12.65 -27.50 34.82
CA GLY A 153 -13.07 -26.23 35.44
C GLY A 153 -12.46 -25.79 36.79
N HIS A 154 -11.67 -26.62 37.46
CA HIS A 154 -10.99 -26.30 38.70
C HIS A 154 -9.56 -26.86 38.62
N TRP A 155 -8.57 -26.13 39.14
CA TRP A 155 -7.11 -26.27 38.91
C TRP A 155 -6.45 -27.59 39.37
N TYR A 156 -7.18 -28.71 39.38
CA TYR A 156 -6.73 -30.01 39.84
C TYR A 156 -7.13 -31.01 38.75
N CYS A 157 -6.15 -31.55 38.04
CA CYS A 157 -6.41 -32.62 37.07
C CYS A 157 -6.52 -33.94 37.87
N VAL A 158 -7.69 -34.57 37.83
CA VAL A 158 -7.93 -35.88 38.46
C VAL A 158 -7.67 -36.98 37.43
N ASN A 159 -6.98 -38.02 37.87
CA ASN A 159 -6.70 -39.20 37.06
C ASN A 159 -7.90 -40.14 37.15
N GLU A 160 -8.82 -40.09 36.19
CA GLU A 160 -9.88 -41.10 36.09
C GLU A 160 -9.27 -42.40 35.53
N TRP A 161 -8.86 -43.28 36.44
CA TRP A 161 -8.58 -44.68 36.13
C TRP A 161 -9.83 -45.50 36.43
N PHE A 162 -10.68 -45.71 35.42
CA PHE A 162 -11.54 -46.89 35.30
C PHE A 162 -11.90 -47.17 33.84
#